data_AF-A0A9E5RZ14-F1
#
_entry.id   AF-A0A9E5RZ14-F1
#
_cell.length_a   1.000
_cell.length_b   1.000
_cell.length_c   1.000
_cell.angle_alpha   90.00
_cell.angle_beta   90.00
_cell.angle_gamma   90.00
#
_symmetry.space_group_name_H-M   'P 1'
#
loop_
_entity.id
_entity.type
_entity.pdbx_description
1 polymer ?
#
loop_
_entity_poly.entity_id
_entity_poly.type
_entity_poly.pdbx_seq_one_letter_code
_entity_poly.pdbx_strand_id
1 'polypeptide(L)' 'MDIRQKLDRIVEQLNDQELSTLLDFAIFLKSKEKATGTMLESQAYKDWLSPENDIYDEIFTDELSTR' A
#
# COMPACT_ATOMS: atom_id res chain seq x y z
N MET A 1 17.02 -13.62 -14.02
CA MET A 1 16.48 -12.83 -15.15
C MET A 1 16.03 -11.52 -14.58
N ASP A 2 16.72 -10.43 -14.91
CA ASP A 2 16.52 -9.12 -14.29
C ASP A 2 15.14 -8.57 -14.72
N ILE A 3 14.36 -8.06 -13.76
CA ILE A 3 13.01 -7.54 -14.03
C ILE A 3 13.06 -6.45 -15.11
N ARG A 4 14.15 -5.67 -15.16
CA ARG A 4 14.37 -4.64 -16.18
C ARG A 4 14.41 -5.21 -17.59
N GLN A 5 15.14 -6.31 -17.79
CA GLN A 5 15.26 -6.96 -19.11
C GLN A 5 13.95 -7.58 -19.59
N LYS A 6 13.08 -7.98 -18.66
CA LYS A 6 11.73 -8.45 -18.98
C LYS A 6 10.83 -7.29 -19.42
N LEU A 7 10.97 -6.14 -18.75
CA LEU A 7 10.22 -4.94 -19.05
C LEU A 7 10.58 -4.39 -20.44
N ASP A 8 11.88 -4.31 -20.75
CA ASP A 8 12.34 -3.82 -22.06
C ASP A 8 11.77 -4.65 -23.22
N ARG A 9 11.77 -5.98 -23.08
CA ARG A 9 11.17 -6.87 -24.09
C ARG A 9 9.66 -6.68 -24.26
N ILE A 10 8.96 -6.36 -23.19
CA ILE A 10 7.50 -6.13 -23.23
C ILE A 10 7.23 -4.76 -23.88
N VAL A 11 8.02 -3.74 -23.53
CA VAL A 11 7.93 -2.40 -24.12
C VAL A 11 8.20 -2.42 -25.62
N GLU A 12 9.17 -3.21 -26.08
CA GLU A 12 9.48 -3.39 -27.51
C GLU A 12 8.35 -4.09 -28.31
N GLN A 13 7.45 -4.81 -27.63
CA GLN A 13 6.36 -5.55 -28.27
C GLN A 13 5.02 -4.79 -28.28
N LEU A 14 4.92 -3.70 -27.52
CA LEU A 14 3.69 -2.91 -27.39
C LEU A 14 3.65 -1.82 -28.46
N ASN A 15 2.45 -1.53 -28.96
CA ASN A 15 2.24 -0.40 -29.86
C ASN A 15 2.12 0.92 -29.07
N ASP A 16 2.22 2.06 -29.76
CA ASP A 16 2.19 3.40 -29.15
C ASP A 16 0.93 3.63 -28.27
N GLN A 17 -0.20 3.03 -28.64
CA GLN A 17 -1.46 3.18 -27.92
C GLN A 17 -1.48 2.37 -26.62
N GLU A 18 -0.89 1.19 -26.62
CA GLU A 18 -0.72 0.34 -25.43
C GLU A 18 0.36 0.91 -24.49
N LEU A 19 1.44 1.48 -25.05
CA LEU A 19 2.46 2.19 -24.28
C LEU A 19 1.89 3.43 -23.58
N SER A 20 1.05 4.20 -24.27
CA SER A 20 0.32 5.32 -23.67
C SER A 20 -0.54 4.85 -22.49
N THR A 21 -1.26 3.74 -22.67
CA THR A 21 -2.12 3.16 -21.62
C THR A 21 -1.31 2.69 -20.42
N LEU A 22 -0.14 2.07 -20.65
CA LEU A 22 0.78 1.63 -19.60
C LEU A 22 1.35 2.82 -18.82
N LEU A 23 1.69 3.90 -19.52
CA LEU A 23 2.19 5.13 -18.93
C LEU A 23 1.11 5.80 -18.06
N ASP A 24 -0.11 5.90 -18.56
CA ASP A 24 -1.26 6.42 -17.80
C ASP A 24 -1.52 5.60 -16.54
N PHE A 25 -1.42 4.27 -16.64
CA PHE A 25 -1.55 3.38 -15.49
C PHE A 25 -0.42 3.59 -14.46
N ALA A 26 0.82 3.75 -14.92
CA ALA A 26 1.95 4.04 -14.03
C ALA A 26 1.80 5.41 -13.32
N ILE A 27 1.30 6.43 -14.03
CA ILE A 27 0.99 7.75 -13.46
C ILE A 27 -0.13 7.64 -12.43
N PHE A 28 -1.18 6.86 -12.72
CA PHE A 28 -2.27 6.58 -11.80
C PHE A 28 -1.80 5.88 -10.51
N LEU A 29 -0.90 4.90 -10.62
CA LEU A 29 -0.33 4.24 -9.45
C LEU A 29 0.50 5.21 -8.60
N LYS A 30 1.34 6.03 -9.23
CA LYS A 30 2.15 7.05 -8.54
C LYS A 30 1.31 8.10 -7.83
N SER A 31 0.18 8.51 -8.42
CA SER A 31 -0.73 9.48 -7.80
C SER A 31 -1.52 8.84 -6.65
N LYS A 32 -1.89 7.57 -6.76
CA LYS A 32 -2.58 6.82 -5.70
C LYS A 32 -1.67 6.47 -4.53
N GLU A 33 -0.39 6.17 -4.77
CA GLU A 33 0.62 5.96 -3.72
C GLU A 33 0.75 7.20 -2.82
N LYS A 34 0.77 8.39 -3.41
CA LYS A 34 0.70 9.66 -2.67
C LYS A 34 -0.58 9.82 -1.86
N ALA A 35 -1.71 9.30 -2.32
CA ALA A 35 -2.98 9.38 -1.59
C ALA A 35 -3.03 8.42 -0.39
N THR A 36 -2.39 7.25 -0.48
CA THR A 36 -2.31 6.28 0.63
C THR A 36 -1.32 6.68 1.72
N GLY A 37 -0.22 7.37 1.37
CA GLY A 37 0.76 7.85 2.37
C GLY A 37 0.18 8.88 3.34
N THR A 38 -0.64 9.82 2.85
CA THR A 38 -1.18 10.90 3.67
C THR A 38 -2.20 10.42 4.71
N MET A 39 -2.91 9.31 4.44
CA MET A 39 -3.90 8.76 5.37
C MET A 39 -3.24 8.10 6.60
N LEU A 40 -2.07 7.48 6.41
CA LEU A 40 -1.24 6.91 7.48
C LEU A 40 -0.53 7.97 8.34
N GLU A 41 -0.35 9.19 7.80
CA GLU A 41 0.25 10.31 8.55
C GLU A 41 -0.76 11.14 9.35
N SER A 42 -2.07 10.88 9.18
CA SER A 42 -3.13 11.61 9.89
C SER A 42 -2.99 11.48 11.41
N GLN A 43 -3.00 12.62 12.10
CA GLN A 43 -2.92 12.66 13.56
C GLN A 43 -4.05 11.83 14.20
N ALA A 44 -5.26 11.88 13.64
CA ALA A 44 -6.39 11.09 14.14
C ALA A 44 -6.16 9.57 14.04
N TYR A 45 -5.42 9.11 13.02
CA TYR A 45 -5.07 7.69 12.89
C TYR A 45 -3.98 7.28 13.89
N LYS A 46 -3.00 8.18 14.14
CA LYS A 46 -1.99 7.97 15.18
C LYS A 46 -2.58 7.96 16.58
N ASP A 47 -3.55 8.84 16.85
CA ASP A 47 -4.28 8.90 18.11
C ASP A 47 -5.15 7.63 18.29
N TRP A 48 -5.73 7.10 17.21
CA TRP A 48 -6.48 5.83 17.24
C TRP A 48 -5.58 4.61 17.51
N LEU A 49 -4.33 4.62 17.03
CA LEU A 49 -3.30 3.62 17.31
C LEU A 49 -2.58 3.83 18.65
N SER A 50 -2.93 4.87 19.41
CA SER A 50 -2.28 5.15 20.69
C SER A 50 -2.55 4.02 21.69
N PRO A 51 -1.61 3.71 22.61
CA PRO A 51 -1.83 2.72 23.67
C PRO A 51 -3.07 2.99 24.54
N GLU A 52 -3.53 4.25 24.60
CA GLU A 52 -4.78 4.59 25.29
C GLU A 52 -6.03 3.99 24.64
N ASN A 53 -5.96 3.61 23.37
CA ASN A 53 -7.02 2.99 22.58
C ASN A 53 -6.75 1.50 22.29
N ASP A 54 -5.69 0.93 22.88
CA ASP A 54 -5.32 -0.47 22.70
C ASP A 54 -6.20 -1.37 23.57
N ILE A 55 -7.38 -1.68 23.04
CA ILE A 55 -8.39 -2.53 23.69
C ILE A 55 -8.03 -4.02 23.68
N TYR A 56 -6.92 -4.43 23.07
CA TYR A 56 -6.56 -5.85 23.00
C TYR A 56 -6.21 -6.42 24.38
N ASP A 57 -5.55 -5.64 25.24
CA ASP A 57 -5.26 -6.08 26.61
C ASP A 57 -6.53 -6.23 27.46
N GLU A 58 -7.56 -5.41 27.20
CA GLU A 58 -8.85 -5.46 27.92
C GLU A 58 -9.79 -6.58 27.41
N ILE A 59 -9.74 -6.93 26.13
CA ILE A 59 -10.63 -7.94 25.53
C ILE A 59 -10.10 -9.37 25.74
N PHE A 60 -8.78 -9.55 25.76
CA PHE A 60 -8.15 -10.88 25.81
C PHE A 60 -7.55 -11.24 27.18
N THR A 61 -7.77 -10.42 28.21
CA THR A 61 -7.28 -10.68 29.58
C THR A 61 -7.86 -11.96 30.19
N ASP A 62 -9.08 -12.34 29.80
CA ASP A 62 -9.74 -13.56 30.28
C ASP A 62 -9.20 -14.86 29.62
N GLU A 63 -8.65 -14.79 28.40
CA GLU A 63 -8.14 -15.98 27.69
C GLU A 63 -6.73 -16.41 28.13
N LEU A 64 -5.94 -15.51 28.74
CA LEU A 64 -4.59 -15.83 29.22
C LEU A 64 -4.57 -16.48 30.62
N SER A 65 -5.66 -16.37 31.39
CA SER A 65 -5.74 -16.94 32.75
C SER A 65 -6.21 -18.40 32.79
N THR A 66 -6.52 -19.03 31.65
CA THR A 66 -7.08 -20.39 31.58
C THR A 66 -6.12 -21.49 31.08
N ARG A 67 -4.79 -21.32 31.24
CA ARG A 67 -3.81 -22.40 30.95
C ARG A 67 -3.21 -23.01 32.21
#